data_AF-A0A941JNS7-F1
#
_entry.id   AF-A0A941JNS7-F1
#
_cell.length_a   1.000
_cell.length_b   1.000
_cell.length_c   1.000
_cell.angle_alpha   90.00
_cell.angle_beta   90.00
_cell.angle_gamma   90.00
#
_symmetry.space_group_name_H-M   'P 1'
#
loop_
_entity.id
_entity.type
_entity.pdbx_description
1 polymer ?
#
loop_
_entity_poly.entity_id
_entity_poly.type
_entity_poly.pdbx_seq_one_letter_code
_entity_poly.pdbx_strand_id
1 'polypeptide(L)'
;MMDVNFDNYHYFPTIRARQAELKGLEMLDDARKAKIMPILTLGKWRNALDFGRGAEKAQQAMGNLPYFLDLTTDATHLPDQ
;
A
#
# COMPACT_ATOMS: atom_id res chain seq x y z
N MET A 1 -0.19 13.43 -14.71
CA MET A 1 -0.61 12.02 -14.83
C MET A 1 0.68 11.21 -14.89
N MET A 2 0.89 10.24 -14.00
CA MET A 2 2.04 9.34 -14.12
C MET A 2 1.79 8.41 -15.30
N ASP A 3 2.77 8.29 -16.20
CA ASP A 3 2.75 7.27 -17.24
C ASP A 3 3.36 5.99 -16.67
N VAL A 4 2.54 4.94 -16.55
CA VAL A 4 2.93 3.67 -15.95
C VAL A 4 2.87 2.61 -17.04
N ASN A 5 4.03 2.10 -17.44
CA ASN A 5 4.11 0.93 -18.30
C ASN A 5 4.11 -0.35 -17.44
N PHE A 6 3.00 -1.08 -17.48
CA PHE A 6 2.81 -2.32 -16.73
C PHE A 6 3.75 -3.45 -17.15
N ASP A 7 4.24 -3.45 -18.40
CA ASP A 7 5.14 -4.49 -18.92
C ASP A 7 6.50 -4.52 -18.21
N ASN A 8 6.87 -3.42 -17.53
CA ASN A 8 8.10 -3.32 -16.75
C ASN A 8 8.02 -4.05 -15.40
N TYR A 9 6.83 -4.53 -15.01
CA TYR A 9 6.60 -5.17 -13.71
C TYR A 9 6.13 -6.61 -13.93
N HIS A 10 6.83 -7.55 -13.31
CA HIS A 10 6.48 -8.98 -13.36
C HIS A 10 5.95 -9.51 -12.03
N TYR A 11 5.96 -8.68 -10.98
CA TYR A 11 5.56 -9.08 -9.65
C TYR A 11 4.66 -8.03 -9.00
N PHE A 12 3.47 -8.47 -8.61
CA PHE A 12 2.40 -7.64 -8.04
C PHE A 12 2.03 -8.17 -6.64
N PRO A 13 2.90 -7.99 -5.64
CA PRO A 13 2.64 -8.51 -4.31
C PRO A 13 1.41 -7.84 -3.70
N THR A 14 0.46 -8.63 -3.22
CA THR A 14 -0.63 -8.13 -2.39
C THR A 14 -0.17 -8.04 -0.95
N ILE A 15 -0.18 -6.84 -0.38
CA ILE A 15 0.33 -6.55 0.96
C ILE A 15 -0.77 -5.85 1.74
N ARG A 16 -1.10 -6.36 2.93
CA ARG A 16 -1.97 -5.62 3.84
C ARG A 16 -1.17 -4.46 4.43
N ALA A 17 -1.76 -3.27 4.47
CA ALA A 17 -1.15 -2.06 5.02
C ALA A 17 -1.03 -2.10 6.57
N ARG A 18 -0.41 -3.15 7.11
CA ARG A 18 -0.08 -3.36 8.52
C ARG A 18 1.33 -2.86 8.79
N GLN A 19 1.60 -2.51 10.04
CA GLN A 19 2.88 -1.90 10.43
C GLN A 19 4.11 -2.75 10.03
N ALA A 20 4.09 -4.06 10.31
CA ALA A 20 5.23 -4.95 10.01
C ALA A 20 5.47 -5.10 8.50
N GLU A 21 4.40 -5.29 7.73
CA GLU A 21 4.45 -5.45 6.27
C GLU A 21 4.98 -4.19 5.58
N LEU A 22 4.41 -3.02 5.92
CA LEU A 22 4.87 -1.74 5.37
C LEU A 22 6.29 -1.41 5.81
N LYS A 23 6.70 -1.82 7.02
CA LYS A 23 8.08 -1.69 7.45
C LYS A 23 9.02 -2.55 6.60
N GLY A 24 8.64 -3.80 6.33
CA GLY A 24 9.39 -4.68 5.43
C GLY A 24 9.55 -4.07 4.03
N LEU A 25 8.45 -3.55 3.48
CA LEU A 25 8.44 -2.84 2.20
C LEU A 25 9.34 -1.59 2.21
N GLU A 26 9.29 -0.80 3.29
CA GLU A 26 10.12 0.40 3.46
C GLU A 26 11.63 0.07 3.45
N MET A 27 12.02 -1.06 4.04
CA MET A 27 13.42 -1.51 4.16
C MET A 27 14.01 -2.10 2.88
N LEU A 28 13.19 -2.35 1.84
CA LEU A 28 13.74 -2.70 0.53
C LEU A 28 14.55 -1.52 -0.02
N ASP A 29 15.61 -1.81 -0.75
CA ASP A 29 16.30 -0.78 -1.53
C ASP A 29 15.47 -0.36 -2.75
N ASP A 30 15.80 0.80 -3.31
CA ASP A 30 15.08 1.36 -4.46
C ASP A 30 15.14 0.46 -5.70
N ALA A 31 16.27 -0.25 -5.91
CA ALA A 31 16.45 -1.13 -7.05
C ALA A 31 15.50 -2.35 -7.00
N ARG A 32 15.17 -2.84 -5.80
CA ARG A 32 14.18 -3.91 -5.59
C ARG A 32 12.77 -3.36 -5.65
N LYS A 33 12.48 -2.23 -5.01
CA LYS A 33 11.13 -1.63 -5.06
C LYS A 33 10.72 -1.26 -6.48
N ALA A 34 11.64 -0.74 -7.29
CA ALA A 34 11.36 -0.35 -8.68
C ALA A 34 10.99 -1.53 -9.61
N LYS A 35 11.17 -2.78 -9.16
CA LYS A 35 10.83 -4.00 -9.92
C LYS A 35 9.47 -4.60 -9.54
N ILE A 36 8.81 -4.04 -8.54
CA ILE A 36 7.54 -4.55 -8.03
C ILE A 36 6.46 -3.48 -8.15
N MET A 37 5.22 -3.91 -8.34
CA MET A 37 4.06 -3.03 -8.29
C MET A 37 3.07 -3.55 -7.27
N PRO A 38 3.24 -3.17 -5.99
CA PRO A 38 2.46 -3.73 -4.91
C PRO A 38 1.00 -3.27 -4.97
N ILE A 39 0.12 -4.16 -4.52
CA ILE A 39 -1.28 -3.87 -4.23
C ILE A 39 -1.40 -3.76 -2.72
N LEU A 40 -1.57 -2.54 -2.22
CA LEU A 40 -1.61 -2.23 -0.80
C LEU A 40 -3.06 -2.14 -0.33
N THR A 41 -3.55 -3.18 0.34
CA THR A 41 -4.91 -3.21 0.89
C THR A 41 -4.94 -2.43 2.21
N LEU A 42 -5.66 -1.31 2.22
CA LEU A 42 -5.82 -0.44 3.37
C LEU A 42 -6.77 -1.08 4.38
N GLY A 43 -6.24 -1.42 5.56
CA GLY A 43 -7.01 -1.97 6.69
C GLY A 43 -7.15 -0.98 7.84
N LYS A 44 -7.80 -1.42 8.94
CA LYS A 44 -7.98 -0.60 10.13
C LYS A 44 -6.70 -0.39 10.91
N TRP A 45 -6.34 0.88 11.07
CA TRP A 45 -5.29 1.31 11.99
C TRP A 45 -5.91 1.65 13.33
N ARG A 46 -5.23 1.30 14.43
CA ARG A 46 -5.71 1.62 15.78
C ARG A 46 -5.94 3.13 15.90
N ASN A 47 -7.14 3.52 16.31
CA ASN A 47 -7.59 4.90 16.49
C ASN A 47 -7.63 5.74 15.19
N ALA A 48 -7.60 5.12 14.01
CA ALA A 48 -7.86 5.83 12.76
C ALA A 48 -9.37 5.87 12.50
N LEU A 49 -9.88 7.04 12.09
CA LEU A 49 -11.29 7.25 11.73
C LEU A 49 -11.58 6.83 10.28
N ASP A 50 -10.55 6.81 9.44
CA ASP A 50 -10.64 6.52 8.02
C ASP A 50 -9.38 5.79 7.51
N PHE A 51 -9.28 5.66 6.19
CA PHE A 51 -8.15 5.05 5.49
C PHE A 51 -6.92 5.95 5.33
N GLY A 52 -7.02 7.25 5.68
CA GLY A 52 -6.00 8.26 5.40
C GLY A 52 -4.64 7.88 5.97
N ARG A 53 -4.61 7.43 7.22
CA ARG A 53 -3.37 6.96 7.87
C ARG A 53 -2.73 5.78 7.13
N GLY A 54 -3.54 4.86 6.60
CA GLY A 54 -3.05 3.74 5.81
C GLY A 54 -2.43 4.22 4.48
N ALA A 55 -3.11 5.14 3.79
CA ALA A 55 -2.63 5.73 2.54
C ALA A 55 -1.33 6.52 2.72
N GLU A 56 -1.21 7.31 3.79
CA GLU A 56 0.03 8.01 4.14
C GLU A 56 1.21 7.05 4.35
N LYS A 57 0.95 5.92 5.02
CA LYS A 57 1.98 4.91 5.30
C LYS A 57 2.39 4.15 4.04
N ALA A 58 1.45 3.88 3.14
CA ALA A 58 1.72 3.36 1.81
C ALA A 58 2.62 4.32 1.01
N GLN A 59 2.27 5.61 0.98
CA GLN A 59 3.07 6.66 0.32
C GLN A 59 4.48 6.76 0.91
N GLN A 60 4.62 6.66 2.24
CA GLN A 60 5.93 6.64 2.90
C GLN A 60 6.77 5.42 2.51
N ALA A 61 6.16 4.24 2.42
CA ALA A 61 6.88 3.00 2.09
C ALA A 61 7.36 2.97 0.62
N MET A 62 6.56 3.50 -0.31
CA MET A 62 6.84 3.47 -1.75
C MET A 62 7.51 4.73 -2.29
N GLY A 63 7.41 5.87 -1.59
CA GLY A 63 7.92 7.14 -2.08
C GLY A 63 7.25 7.54 -3.40
N ASN A 64 8.05 7.75 -4.45
CA ASN A 64 7.56 8.15 -5.77
C ASN A 64 7.29 6.98 -6.73
N LEU A 65 7.47 5.73 -6.27
CA LEU A 65 7.23 4.54 -7.08
C LEU A 65 5.74 4.23 -7.15
N PRO A 66 5.24 3.65 -8.26
CA PRO A 66 3.84 3.34 -8.42
C PRO A 66 3.40 2.18 -7.52
N TYR A 67 2.16 2.25 -7.05
CA TYR A 67 1.48 1.20 -6.29
C TYR A 67 -0.02 1.34 -6.47
N PHE A 68 -0.74 0.23 -6.25
CA PHE A 68 -2.19 0.26 -6.15
C PHE A 68 -2.61 0.44 -4.69
N LEU A 69 -3.63 1.25 -4.47
CA LEU A 69 -4.38 1.28 -3.22
C LEU A 69 -5.67 0.50 -3.39
N ASP A 70 -5.84 -0.51 -2.54
CA ASP A 70 -7.04 -1.32 -2.47
C ASP A 70 -7.76 -1.02 -1.16
N LEU A 71 -9.09 -0.89 -1.20
CA LEU A 71 -9.90 -0.64 -0.02
C LEU A 71 -10.41 -1.97 0.52
N THR A 72 -10.18 -2.24 1.80
CA THR A 72 -10.71 -3.47 2.39
C THR A 72 -12.24 -3.45 2.43
N THR A 73 -12.83 -4.63 2.25
CA THR A 73 -14.26 -4.90 2.49
C THR A 73 -14.56 -5.31 3.93
N ASP A 74 -13.55 -5.32 4.81
CA ASP A 74 -13.71 -5.68 6.21
C ASP A 74 -14.68 -4.71 6.90
N ALA A 75 -15.83 -5.23 7.32
CA ALA A 75 -16.93 -4.44 7.89
C ALA A 75 -16.54 -3.71 9.19
N THR A 76 -15.42 -4.08 9.83
CA THR A 76 -14.88 -3.32 10.98
C THR A 76 -14.46 -1.89 10.67
N HIS A 77 -14.48 -1.51 9.38
CA HIS A 77 -14.23 -0.19 8.84
C HIS A 77 -15.48 0.56 8.35
N LEU A 78 -16.65 -0.09 8.33
CA LEU A 78 -17.89 0.64 8.13
C LEU A 78 -18.17 1.36 9.46
N PRO A 79 -18.43 2.69 9.46
CA PRO A 79 -19.01 3.33 10.63
C PRO A 79 -20.28 2.55 11.00
N ASP A 80 -20.51 2.33 12.28
CA ASP A 80 -21.77 1.73 12.77
C ASP A 80 -22.92 2.45 12.06
N GLN A 81 -23.72 1.70 11.30
CA GLN A 81 -24.90 2.23 10.61
C GLN A 81 -26.01 2.52 11.62
#